data_AF-A0A1I2KMA2-F1
#
_entry.id   AF-A0A1I2KMA2-F1
#
_cell.length_a   1.000
_cell.length_b   1.000
_cell.length_c   1.000
_cell.angle_alpha   90.00
_cell.angle_beta   90.00
_cell.angle_gamma   90.00
#
_symmetry.space_group_name_H-M   'P 1'
#
loop_
_entity.id
_entity.type
_entity.pdbx_description
1 polymer ?
#
loop_
_entity_poly.entity_id
_entity_poly.type
_entity_poly.pdbx_seq_one_letter_code
_entity_poly.pdbx_strand_id
1 'polypeptide(L)'
;MLSATAVATATAVLMAGSATVAAANTAPVATDTTGDYDLDAAAKIRAAQCTLTTVQRKGGQALKAVARTGFNGSDADLLAAADTDFSHDVKPPLDGAYTSDKSRSLAKLDELNDRHKEWEKSLNVIEPPPYNPTTFGWITDAQNPFNATGLSGWIADQFWQTGGDLFDIDQTPLASKESVDAVNAIAKARYTDESRDYDDLRALDDMTFMHPMYADDARIFLQNGGFPTTAPAPDTMEFRLDVEALKARFASCSTENPPDPHHVLDAELVTASTEWQAEINGQKTQRDTILGAEAAANADLQVATQALGESLGQSIIASRLADWQAYWLKQTPQSAGLDYPDASVFAKVKADIVKAQAMALGELFVASRAAQDARAQAAKADTAQQAAYAIADNAGQPRGRGLLYGQQAAQVTKASAAAATAVAKATETASNATRASAADSKTQMA
;
A
#
# COMPACT_ATOMS: atom_id res chain seq x y z
N MET A 1 -33.01 -15.81 -14.60
CA MET A 1 -32.83 -16.72 -13.45
C MET A 1 -32.16 -17.98 -13.96
N LEU A 2 -31.14 -18.50 -13.24
CA LEU A 2 -30.05 -19.40 -13.70
C LEU A 2 -28.92 -18.57 -14.37
N SER A 3 -27.65 -18.58 -13.98
CA SER A 3 -26.89 -19.48 -13.10
C SER A 3 -25.77 -18.67 -12.41
N ALA A 4 -25.67 -18.77 -11.09
CA ALA A 4 -24.53 -18.27 -10.32
C ALA A 4 -23.57 -19.43 -10.08
N THR A 5 -22.33 -19.31 -10.55
CA THR A 5 -21.25 -20.25 -10.20
C THR A 5 -19.91 -19.52 -10.27
N ALA A 6 -19.10 -19.78 -9.24
CA ALA A 6 -17.69 -19.38 -9.03
C ALA A 6 -17.49 -17.93 -8.57
N VAL A 7 -16.68 -17.61 -7.55
CA VAL A 7 -15.44 -18.24 -7.10
C VAL A 7 -15.32 -18.10 -5.57
N ALA A 8 -15.09 -19.20 -4.85
CA ALA A 8 -14.66 -19.20 -3.46
C ALA A 8 -13.36 -20.00 -3.35
N THR A 9 -12.24 -19.29 -3.35
CA THR A 9 -10.86 -19.75 -3.08
C THR A 9 -10.05 -18.45 -2.86
N ALA A 10 -9.26 -18.23 -1.82
CA ALA A 10 -8.62 -19.13 -0.87
C ALA A 10 -8.38 -18.40 0.46
N THR A 11 -8.73 -19.05 1.57
CA THR A 11 -8.23 -18.70 2.91
C THR A 11 -7.43 -19.90 3.39
N ALA A 12 -6.12 -19.84 3.21
CA ALA A 12 -5.18 -20.78 3.82
C ALA A 12 -3.92 -19.99 4.21
N VAL A 13 -4.01 -19.27 5.33
CA VAL A 13 -2.83 -18.82 6.06
C VAL A 13 -2.22 -20.08 6.67
N LEU A 14 -1.18 -20.62 6.04
CA LEU A 14 -0.40 -21.70 6.60
C LEU A 14 0.43 -21.16 7.77
N MET A 15 0.02 -21.55 8.97
CA MET A 15 0.89 -21.67 10.13
C MET A 15 1.95 -22.74 9.83
N ALA A 16 3.12 -22.34 9.35
CA ALA A 16 4.36 -23.11 9.54
C ALA A 16 4.99 -22.52 10.82
N GLY A 17 5.03 -23.22 11.94
CA GLY A 17 5.54 -24.58 12.06
C GLY A 17 7.01 -24.44 12.43
N SER A 18 7.25 -24.35 13.74
CA SER A 18 8.53 -24.16 14.42
C SER A 18 9.58 -25.16 13.90
N ALA A 19 10.48 -24.69 13.03
CA ALA A 19 11.72 -25.38 12.77
C ALA A 19 12.73 -24.87 13.81
N THR A 20 13.16 -25.75 14.71
CA THR A 20 14.33 -25.52 15.57
C THR A 20 15.55 -25.36 14.66
N VAL A 21 15.91 -24.10 14.37
CA VAL A 21 17.17 -23.77 13.73
C VAL A 21 18.27 -24.04 14.76
N ALA A 22 19.14 -25.00 14.48
CA ALA A 22 20.35 -25.19 15.26
C ALA A 22 21.14 -23.87 15.25
N ALA A 23 21.43 -23.34 16.43
CA ALA A 23 22.18 -22.10 16.59
C ALA A 23 23.52 -22.21 15.86
N ALA A 24 23.68 -21.44 14.79
CA ALA A 24 25.00 -21.15 14.27
C ALA A 24 25.68 -20.29 15.33
N ASN A 25 26.67 -20.85 16.04
CA ASN A 25 27.54 -20.13 16.95
C ASN A 25 28.33 -19.07 16.16
N THR A 26 27.72 -17.92 15.95
CA THR A 26 28.42 -16.66 15.74
C THR A 26 28.44 -16.00 17.11
N ALA A 27 29.54 -16.22 17.85
CA ALA A 27 29.76 -15.46 19.07
C ALA A 27 29.88 -13.99 18.68
N PRO A 28 29.00 -13.09 19.16
CA PRO A 28 29.25 -11.67 19.03
C PRO A 28 30.46 -11.34 19.90
N VAL A 29 31.36 -10.53 19.35
CA VAL A 29 32.34 -9.82 20.18
C VAL A 29 31.53 -8.85 21.03
N ALA A 30 31.36 -9.16 22.32
CA ALA A 30 30.86 -8.20 23.29
C ALA A 30 31.89 -7.07 23.35
N THR A 31 31.64 -5.99 22.62
CA THR A 31 32.35 -4.74 22.82
C THR A 31 31.81 -4.12 24.09
N ASP A 32 32.69 -3.91 25.06
CA ASP A 32 32.44 -3.15 26.28
C ASP A 32 32.05 -1.71 25.87
N THR A 33 30.74 -1.44 25.70
CA THR A 33 30.21 -0.15 25.21
C THR A 33 29.09 0.38 26.11
N THR A 34 29.19 0.16 27.42
CA THR A 34 28.20 0.67 28.37
C THR A 34 28.41 2.14 28.79
N GLY A 35 29.43 2.83 28.24
CA GLY A 35 29.72 4.23 28.58
C GLY A 35 29.18 5.31 27.63
N ASP A 36 29.02 5.02 26.33
CA ASP A 36 28.86 6.04 25.28
C ASP A 36 27.70 5.78 24.28
N TYR A 37 26.92 4.70 24.45
CA TYR A 37 25.81 4.42 23.52
C TYR A 37 24.57 5.25 23.85
N ASP A 38 24.15 6.10 22.91
CA ASP A 38 22.97 6.94 23.06
C ASP A 38 21.69 6.14 22.75
N LEU A 39 21.12 5.54 23.81
CA LEU A 39 19.86 4.78 23.74
C LEU A 39 18.67 5.65 23.34
N ASP A 40 18.68 6.94 23.67
CA ASP A 40 17.59 7.86 23.33
C ASP A 40 17.63 8.22 21.85
N ALA A 41 18.82 8.46 21.30
CA ALA A 41 19.00 8.60 19.85
C ALA A 41 18.58 7.33 19.11
N ALA A 42 18.96 6.15 19.62
CA ALA A 42 18.55 4.87 19.03
C ALA A 42 17.02 4.69 19.03
N ALA A 43 16.32 5.12 20.09
CA ALA A 43 14.86 5.12 20.17
C ALA A 43 14.24 6.02 19.09
N LYS A 44 14.78 7.23 18.88
CA LYS A 44 14.32 8.14 17.81
C LYS A 44 14.48 7.54 16.41
N ILE A 45 15.58 6.83 16.16
CA ILE A 45 15.79 6.11 14.90
C ILE A 45 14.74 5.01 14.71
N ARG A 46 14.44 4.22 15.75
CA ARG A 46 13.39 3.20 15.68
C ARG A 46 12.01 3.82 15.46
N ALA A 47 11.70 4.93 16.12
CA ALA A 47 10.46 5.69 15.92
C ALA A 47 10.31 6.11 14.46
N ALA A 48 11.36 6.71 13.88
CA ALA A 48 11.38 7.09 12.46
C ALA A 48 11.21 5.87 11.53
N GLN A 49 11.88 4.75 11.82
CA GLN A 49 11.70 3.50 11.06
C GLN A 49 10.26 3.00 11.10
N CYS A 50 9.60 3.07 12.26
CA CYS A 50 8.20 2.69 12.40
C CYS A 50 7.27 3.63 11.60
N THR A 51 7.42 4.94 11.76
CA THR A 51 6.63 5.95 11.05
C THR A 51 6.73 5.76 9.54
N LEU A 52 7.96 5.69 9.01
CA LEU A 52 8.17 5.52 7.58
C LEU A 52 7.71 4.14 7.07
N THR A 53 7.75 3.09 7.90
CA THR A 53 7.17 1.78 7.56
C THR A 53 5.65 1.88 7.42
N THR A 54 4.98 2.61 8.31
CA THR A 54 3.54 2.88 8.20
C THR A 54 3.20 3.70 6.97
N VAL A 55 4.02 4.72 6.66
CA VAL A 55 3.89 5.51 5.43
C VAL A 55 4.08 4.65 4.18
N GLN A 56 5.04 3.70 4.16
CA GLN A 56 5.16 2.75 3.04
C GLN A 56 3.91 1.88 2.85
N ARG A 57 3.27 1.49 3.95
CA ARG A 57 2.08 0.64 3.94
C ARG A 57 0.83 1.37 3.48
N LYS A 58 0.62 2.60 3.96
CA LYS A 58 -0.67 3.33 3.83
C LYS A 58 -0.61 4.56 2.92
N GLY A 59 0.58 5.10 2.64
CA GLY A 59 0.76 6.35 1.93
C GLY A 59 0.57 6.25 0.41
N GLY A 60 0.27 7.40 -0.19
CA GLY A 60 0.32 7.59 -1.65
C GLY A 60 1.74 7.61 -2.21
N GLN A 61 1.88 7.89 -3.51
CA GLN A 61 3.16 7.75 -4.21
C GLN A 61 4.25 8.72 -3.71
N ALA A 62 3.94 9.98 -3.43
CA ALA A 62 4.91 10.93 -2.87
C ALA A 62 5.28 10.54 -1.44
N LEU A 63 4.29 10.16 -0.63
CA LEU A 63 4.53 9.70 0.74
C LEU A 63 5.49 8.50 0.77
N LYS A 64 5.22 7.48 -0.04
CA LYS A 64 6.13 6.33 -0.20
C LYS A 64 7.51 6.75 -0.70
N ALA A 65 7.62 7.73 -1.59
CA ALA A 65 8.90 8.23 -2.08
C ALA A 65 9.73 8.94 -1.00
N VAL A 66 9.11 9.75 -0.14
CA VAL A 66 9.76 10.37 1.03
C VAL A 66 10.29 9.28 1.96
N ALA A 67 9.43 8.31 2.32
CA ALA A 67 9.83 7.21 3.18
C ALA A 67 10.97 6.36 2.58
N ARG A 68 10.94 6.10 1.26
CA ARG A 68 12.02 5.37 0.57
C ARG A 68 13.34 6.14 0.64
N THR A 69 13.27 7.46 0.44
CA THR A 69 14.44 8.34 0.54
C THR A 69 15.03 8.30 1.94
N GLY A 70 14.20 8.41 2.99
CA GLY A 70 14.63 8.29 4.38
C GLY A 70 15.31 6.94 4.67
N PHE A 71 14.69 5.82 4.29
CA PHE A 71 15.28 4.49 4.47
C PHE A 71 16.59 4.27 3.71
N ASN A 72 16.82 5.03 2.64
CA ASN A 72 18.00 4.93 1.79
C ASN A 72 19.10 5.92 2.18
N GLY A 73 18.79 6.93 2.99
CA GLY A 73 19.73 7.94 3.43
C GLY A 73 20.55 7.53 4.65
N SER A 74 21.11 8.55 5.30
CA SER A 74 21.69 8.51 6.63
C SER A 74 20.62 8.54 7.72
N ASP A 75 21.01 8.35 8.98
CA ASP A 75 20.13 8.51 10.14
C ASP A 75 19.51 9.91 10.22
N ALA A 76 20.26 10.95 9.83
CA ALA A 76 19.73 12.32 9.75
C ALA A 76 18.66 12.46 8.66
N ASP A 77 18.86 11.84 7.50
CA ASP A 77 17.87 11.83 6.42
C ASP A 77 16.61 11.05 6.81
N LEU A 78 16.78 9.95 7.55
CA LEU A 78 15.70 9.14 8.08
C LEU A 78 14.84 9.96 9.06
N LEU A 79 15.47 10.63 10.04
CA LEU A 79 14.78 11.48 11.00
C LEU A 79 14.07 12.65 10.32
N ALA A 80 14.73 13.33 9.38
CA ALA A 80 14.13 14.42 8.63
C ALA A 80 12.94 13.96 7.78
N ALA A 81 13.01 12.79 7.16
CA ALA A 81 11.90 12.22 6.39
C ALA A 81 10.72 11.80 7.25
N ALA A 82 10.97 11.42 8.52
CA ALA A 82 9.95 11.00 9.48
C ALA A 82 9.41 12.13 10.35
N ASP A 83 9.88 13.37 10.16
CA ASP A 83 9.41 14.54 10.90
C ASP A 83 7.91 14.74 10.67
N THR A 84 7.18 14.96 11.76
CA THR A 84 5.74 15.26 11.78
C THR A 84 5.44 16.52 12.58
N ASP A 85 6.46 17.24 13.07
CA ASP A 85 6.25 18.42 13.91
C ASP A 85 5.81 19.64 13.07
N PHE A 86 4.54 19.99 13.21
CA PHE A 86 3.94 21.16 12.56
C PHE A 86 4.29 22.51 13.21
N SER A 87 5.02 22.51 14.33
CA SER A 87 5.46 23.73 15.00
C SER A 87 6.66 24.39 14.32
N HIS A 88 7.36 23.68 13.42
CA HIS A 88 8.49 24.20 12.65
C HIS A 88 8.05 25.19 11.55
N ASP A 89 8.90 26.19 11.27
CA ASP A 89 8.70 27.15 10.16
C ASP A 89 8.66 26.46 8.78
N VAL A 90 9.35 25.32 8.66
CA VAL A 90 9.37 24.49 7.45
C VAL A 90 8.39 23.34 7.65
N LYS A 91 7.42 23.23 6.75
CA LYS A 91 6.46 22.12 6.75
C LYS A 91 7.17 20.77 6.67
N PRO A 92 6.77 19.77 7.47
CA PRO A 92 7.38 18.45 7.41
C PRO A 92 7.26 17.81 6.02
N PRO A 93 8.27 17.02 5.56
CA PRO A 93 8.24 16.40 4.23
C PRO A 93 7.01 15.53 3.97
N LEU A 94 6.49 14.86 4.99
CA LEU A 94 5.29 14.02 4.89
C LEU A 94 4.03 14.85 4.62
N ASP A 95 3.89 16.05 5.19
CA ASP A 95 2.75 16.96 4.93
C ASP A 95 2.74 17.44 3.47
N GLY A 96 3.92 17.86 2.97
CA GLY A 96 4.09 18.25 1.57
C GLY A 96 3.77 17.10 0.61
N ALA A 97 4.25 15.90 0.93
CA ALA A 97 3.98 14.70 0.15
C ALA A 97 2.50 14.30 0.16
N TYR A 98 1.84 14.33 1.33
CA TYR A 98 0.40 14.07 1.46
C TYR A 98 -0.42 15.06 0.62
N THR A 99 -0.09 16.36 0.69
CA THR A 99 -0.74 17.40 -0.11
C THR A 99 -0.56 17.15 -1.60
N SER A 100 0.65 16.76 -2.02
CA SER A 100 0.92 16.40 -3.42
C SER A 100 0.12 15.18 -3.88
N ASP A 101 0.04 14.12 -3.06
CA ASP A 101 -0.71 12.92 -3.40
C ASP A 101 -2.21 13.24 -3.51
N LYS A 102 -2.77 14.00 -2.56
CA LYS A 102 -4.16 14.43 -2.57
C LYS A 102 -4.48 15.27 -3.81
N SER A 103 -3.63 16.25 -4.13
CA SER A 103 -3.82 17.11 -5.30
C SER A 103 -3.78 16.31 -6.60
N ARG A 104 -2.84 15.37 -6.75
CA ARG A 104 -2.75 14.51 -7.93
C ARG A 104 -3.99 13.64 -8.10
N SER A 105 -4.51 13.10 -7.02
CA SER A 105 -5.67 12.22 -7.08
C SER A 105 -6.96 12.98 -7.36
N LEU A 106 -7.12 14.18 -6.81
CA LEU A 106 -8.22 15.07 -7.20
C LEU A 106 -8.14 15.44 -8.69
N ALA A 107 -6.97 15.86 -9.16
CA ALA A 107 -6.77 16.15 -10.59
C ALA A 107 -7.04 14.92 -11.47
N LYS A 108 -6.71 13.71 -10.98
CA LYS A 108 -7.00 12.48 -11.70
C LYS A 108 -8.49 12.16 -11.73
N LEU A 109 -9.21 12.36 -10.64
CA LEU A 109 -10.66 12.21 -10.60
C LEU A 109 -11.34 13.18 -11.57
N ASP A 110 -10.89 14.44 -11.61
CA ASP A 110 -11.40 15.42 -12.56
C ASP A 110 -11.12 15.00 -14.01
N GLU A 111 -9.91 14.52 -14.30
CA GLU A 111 -9.56 13.98 -15.62
C GLU A 111 -10.50 12.84 -16.03
N LEU A 112 -10.66 11.83 -15.17
CA LEU A 112 -11.51 10.65 -15.43
C LEU A 112 -12.98 11.02 -15.55
N ASN A 113 -13.45 11.95 -14.72
CA ASN A 113 -14.80 12.48 -14.80
C ASN A 113 -15.02 13.14 -16.15
N ASP A 114 -14.09 13.94 -16.66
CA ASP A 114 -14.25 14.68 -17.91
C ASP A 114 -14.12 13.83 -19.18
N ARG A 115 -13.64 12.59 -19.08
CA ARG A 115 -13.47 11.69 -20.25
C ARG A 115 -14.77 11.43 -21.02
N HIS A 116 -15.92 11.39 -20.34
CA HIS A 116 -17.20 11.19 -21.02
C HIS A 116 -17.46 12.26 -22.08
N LYS A 117 -17.09 13.52 -21.82
CA LYS A 117 -17.27 14.64 -22.76
C LYS A 117 -16.55 14.41 -24.09
N GLU A 118 -15.40 13.71 -24.06
CA GLU A 118 -14.68 13.36 -25.28
C GLU A 118 -15.36 12.25 -26.07
N TRP A 119 -15.94 11.26 -25.37
CA TRP A 119 -16.68 10.17 -26.00
C TRP A 119 -18.00 10.65 -26.63
N GLU A 120 -18.71 11.57 -25.97
CA GLU A 120 -19.99 12.12 -26.42
C GLU A 120 -19.89 12.92 -27.73
N LYS A 121 -18.72 13.47 -28.07
CA LYS A 121 -18.48 14.16 -29.36
C LYS A 121 -18.78 13.27 -30.56
N SER A 122 -18.48 11.98 -30.46
CA SER A 122 -18.79 10.99 -31.52
C SER A 122 -20.28 10.67 -31.60
N LEU A 123 -21.00 10.83 -30.49
CA LEU A 123 -22.43 10.51 -30.35
C LEU A 123 -23.36 11.69 -30.67
N ASN A 124 -22.81 12.86 -30.99
CA ASN A 124 -23.56 14.04 -31.41
C ASN A 124 -24.11 13.90 -32.84
N VAL A 125 -25.14 13.07 -32.97
CA VAL A 125 -25.94 12.83 -34.19
C VAL A 125 -27.43 12.77 -33.80
N ILE A 126 -28.34 12.98 -34.75
CA ILE A 126 -29.78 12.85 -34.51
C ILE A 126 -30.08 11.44 -34.02
N GLU A 127 -30.66 11.31 -32.84
CA GLU A 127 -30.93 10.03 -32.20
C GLU A 127 -32.05 9.25 -32.92
N PRO A 128 -31.96 7.92 -33.01
CA PRO A 128 -33.03 7.10 -33.56
C PRO A 128 -34.01 6.66 -32.45
N PRO A 129 -35.33 6.67 -32.68
CA PRO A 129 -36.27 6.04 -31.76
C PRO A 129 -35.91 4.58 -31.42
N PRO A 130 -36.06 4.13 -30.16
CA PRO A 130 -36.68 4.83 -29.03
C PRO A 130 -35.69 5.68 -28.20
N TYR A 131 -34.45 5.85 -28.67
CA TYR A 131 -33.51 6.70 -27.96
C TYR A 131 -33.97 8.16 -27.96
N ASN A 132 -33.60 8.88 -26.90
CA ASN A 132 -33.74 10.33 -26.77
C ASN A 132 -32.32 10.95 -26.63
N PRO A 133 -32.17 12.29 -26.73
CA PRO A 133 -30.85 12.92 -26.71
C PRO A 133 -30.02 12.57 -25.48
N THR A 134 -30.67 12.40 -24.32
CA THR A 134 -29.99 12.12 -23.05
C THR A 134 -29.60 10.66 -22.87
N THR A 135 -30.22 9.73 -23.59
CA THR A 135 -29.90 8.29 -23.53
C THR A 135 -28.92 7.86 -24.62
N PHE A 136 -28.93 8.54 -25.76
CA PHE A 136 -28.02 8.27 -26.87
C PHE A 136 -26.74 9.12 -26.79
N GLY A 137 -26.91 10.44 -26.66
CA GLY A 137 -25.83 11.40 -26.77
C GLY A 137 -25.01 11.56 -25.51
N TRP A 138 -25.59 11.25 -24.33
CA TRP A 138 -24.93 11.44 -23.04
C TRP A 138 -24.51 10.11 -22.40
N ILE A 139 -23.37 10.11 -21.72
CA ILE A 139 -22.87 9.00 -20.94
C ILE A 139 -23.05 9.40 -19.47
N THR A 140 -24.05 8.80 -18.82
CA THR A 140 -24.36 9.10 -17.42
C THR A 140 -23.27 8.58 -16.48
N ASP A 141 -23.24 9.05 -15.23
CA ASP A 141 -22.31 8.56 -14.22
C ASP A 141 -22.37 7.03 -14.02
N ALA A 142 -23.57 6.44 -14.16
CA ALA A 142 -23.78 5.00 -14.09
C ALA A 142 -23.23 4.25 -15.31
N GLN A 143 -23.08 4.94 -16.45
CA GLN A 143 -22.48 4.42 -17.67
C GLN A 143 -20.98 4.74 -17.78
N ASN A 144 -20.46 5.64 -16.94
CA ASN A 144 -19.05 5.99 -16.92
C ASN A 144 -18.22 4.74 -16.52
N PRO A 145 -17.38 4.20 -17.43
CA PRO A 145 -16.59 3.01 -17.15
C PRO A 145 -15.65 3.13 -15.96
N PHE A 146 -15.17 4.34 -15.63
CA PHE A 146 -14.28 4.54 -14.48
C PHE A 146 -14.99 4.36 -13.13
N ASN A 147 -16.30 4.66 -13.10
CA ASN A 147 -17.14 4.37 -11.94
C ASN A 147 -17.48 2.88 -11.89
N ALA A 148 -17.88 2.30 -13.03
CA ALA A 148 -18.26 0.89 -13.12
C ALA A 148 -17.11 -0.08 -12.81
N THR A 149 -15.88 0.28 -13.17
CA THR A 149 -14.67 -0.49 -12.84
C THR A 149 -14.15 -0.24 -11.43
N GLY A 150 -14.71 0.73 -10.71
CA GLY A 150 -14.30 1.11 -9.37
C GLY A 150 -13.02 1.96 -9.30
N LEU A 151 -12.44 2.36 -10.43
CA LEU A 151 -11.20 3.16 -10.47
C LEU A 151 -11.38 4.51 -9.76
N SER A 152 -12.48 5.23 -10.03
CA SER A 152 -12.76 6.51 -9.37
C SER A 152 -12.92 6.35 -7.86
N GLY A 153 -13.64 5.31 -7.42
CA GLY A 153 -13.79 5.01 -5.99
C GLY A 153 -12.45 4.70 -5.33
N TRP A 154 -11.65 3.84 -5.96
CA TRP A 154 -10.32 3.49 -5.46
C TRP A 154 -9.38 4.70 -5.32
N ILE A 155 -9.37 5.62 -6.30
CA ILE A 155 -8.58 6.86 -6.23
C ILE A 155 -9.08 7.77 -5.10
N ALA A 156 -10.39 7.90 -4.95
CA ALA A 156 -10.98 8.70 -3.88
C ALA A 156 -10.59 8.14 -2.51
N ASP A 157 -10.73 6.82 -2.32
CA ASP A 157 -10.47 6.09 -1.05
C ASP A 157 -9.06 6.28 -0.49
N GLN A 158 -8.08 6.66 -1.32
CA GLN A 158 -6.71 6.95 -0.88
C GLN A 158 -6.58 8.17 0.04
N PHE A 159 -7.55 9.09 0.08
CA PHE A 159 -7.41 10.40 0.78
C PHE A 159 -8.54 10.74 1.76
N TRP A 160 -9.35 9.76 2.17
CA TRP A 160 -10.41 9.97 3.17
C TRP A 160 -9.86 10.14 4.59
N GLN A 161 -8.61 9.75 4.81
CA GLN A 161 -7.89 9.95 6.07
C GLN A 161 -7.12 11.27 6.05
N THR A 162 -7.09 11.98 7.17
CA THR A 162 -6.26 13.17 7.32
C THR A 162 -4.78 12.79 7.39
N GLY A 163 -3.86 13.73 7.14
CA GLY A 163 -2.42 13.47 7.27
C GLY A 163 -2.06 12.92 8.65
N GLY A 164 -2.66 13.47 9.72
CA GLY A 164 -2.44 12.98 11.08
C GLY A 164 -2.94 11.56 11.31
N ASP A 165 -4.04 11.14 10.67
CA ASP A 165 -4.51 9.75 10.76
C ASP A 165 -3.52 8.74 10.15
N LEU A 166 -2.62 9.20 9.27
CA LEU A 166 -1.66 8.34 8.57
C LEU A 166 -0.33 8.19 9.32
N PHE A 167 0.15 9.23 9.98
CA PHE A 167 1.50 9.25 10.57
C PHE A 167 1.62 9.92 11.96
N ASP A 168 0.56 10.51 12.51
CA ASP A 168 0.56 11.05 13.89
C ASP A 168 -0.08 10.09 14.90
N ILE A 169 -0.68 8.99 14.43
CA ILE A 169 -1.22 7.94 15.32
C ILE A 169 -0.06 7.08 15.83
N ASP A 170 0.08 7.02 17.15
CA ASP A 170 0.95 6.07 17.82
C ASP A 170 0.65 4.62 17.39
N GLN A 171 1.64 3.97 16.81
CA GLN A 171 1.54 2.60 16.30
C GLN A 171 1.97 1.56 17.34
N THR A 172 2.31 1.98 18.55
CA THR A 172 2.78 1.08 19.61
C THR A 172 1.64 0.17 20.06
N PRO A 173 1.84 -1.16 20.08
CA PRO A 173 0.81 -2.10 20.52
C PRO A 173 0.40 -1.86 21.97
N LEU A 174 -0.91 -1.81 22.23
CA LEU A 174 -1.45 -1.59 23.57
C LEU A 174 -1.60 -2.91 24.34
N ALA A 175 -1.36 -2.86 25.65
CA ALA A 175 -1.62 -3.97 26.55
C ALA A 175 -3.14 -4.27 26.63
N SER A 176 -3.49 -5.55 26.82
CA SER A 176 -4.88 -5.90 27.09
C SER A 176 -5.29 -5.41 28.47
N LYS A 177 -6.60 -5.27 28.71
CA LYS A 177 -7.13 -4.89 30.02
C LYS A 177 -6.62 -5.81 31.13
N GLU A 178 -6.57 -7.12 30.86
CA GLU A 178 -6.11 -8.12 31.82
C GLU A 178 -4.63 -7.93 32.17
N SER A 179 -3.79 -7.61 31.19
CA SER A 179 -2.38 -7.29 31.42
C SER A 179 -2.21 -6.02 32.25
N VAL A 180 -2.97 -4.97 31.94
CA VAL A 180 -2.96 -3.71 32.71
C VAL A 180 -3.40 -3.94 34.15
N ASP A 181 -4.49 -4.67 34.35
CA ASP A 181 -5.00 -5.01 35.69
C ASP A 181 -3.98 -5.84 36.49
N ALA A 182 -3.27 -6.76 35.83
CA ALA A 182 -2.20 -7.55 36.45
C ALA A 182 -0.98 -6.72 36.84
N VAL A 183 -0.53 -5.79 35.98
CA VAL A 183 0.56 -4.85 36.29
C VAL A 183 0.19 -4.01 37.50
N ASN A 184 -1.01 -3.42 37.51
CA ASN A 184 -1.49 -2.59 38.60
C ASN A 184 -1.60 -3.37 39.93
N ALA A 185 -2.02 -4.64 39.88
CA ALA A 185 -2.11 -5.49 41.07
C ALA A 185 -0.73 -5.76 41.69
N ILE A 186 0.28 -6.06 40.87
CA ILE A 186 1.67 -6.26 41.34
C ILE A 186 2.25 -4.94 41.85
N ALA A 187 2.07 -3.84 41.10
CA ALA A 187 2.56 -2.52 41.48
C ALA A 187 2.04 -2.10 42.86
N LYS A 188 0.72 -2.22 43.09
CA LYS A 188 0.07 -1.90 44.37
C LYS A 188 0.57 -2.77 45.53
N ALA A 189 0.99 -4.00 45.26
CA ALA A 189 1.49 -4.91 46.29
C ALA A 189 2.97 -4.68 46.61
N ARG A 190 3.76 -4.19 45.64
CA ARG A 190 5.22 -4.14 45.72
C ARG A 190 5.77 -2.75 46.02
N TYR A 191 5.17 -1.71 45.45
CA TYR A 191 5.62 -0.32 45.57
C TYR A 191 4.63 0.45 46.43
N THR A 192 4.86 0.43 47.74
CA THR A 192 3.94 1.01 48.75
C THR A 192 4.58 2.14 49.55
N ASP A 193 5.90 2.29 49.47
CA ASP A 193 6.65 3.33 50.17
C ASP A 193 7.07 4.40 49.17
N GLU A 194 6.37 5.53 49.16
CA GLU A 194 6.64 6.65 48.23
C GLU A 194 8.07 7.18 48.28
N SER A 195 8.75 7.03 49.43
CA SER A 195 10.11 7.55 49.60
C SER A 195 11.18 6.60 49.08
N ARG A 196 10.98 5.29 49.28
CA ARG A 196 11.93 4.25 48.88
C ARG A 196 11.72 3.82 47.43
N ASP A 197 10.47 3.81 46.99
CA ASP A 197 10.05 3.27 45.69
C ASP A 197 9.81 4.43 44.69
N TYR A 198 10.38 5.62 44.94
CA TYR A 198 10.12 6.84 44.15
C TYR A 198 10.39 6.67 42.64
N ASP A 199 11.55 6.12 42.27
CA ASP A 199 11.91 5.92 40.87
C ASP A 199 11.03 4.87 40.19
N ASP A 200 10.63 3.82 40.93
CA ASP A 200 9.70 2.80 40.45
C ASP A 200 8.29 3.38 40.23
N LEU A 201 7.80 4.18 41.19
CA LEU A 201 6.49 4.82 41.08
C LEU A 201 6.47 5.84 39.93
N ARG A 202 7.57 6.55 39.67
CA ARG A 202 7.70 7.42 38.50
C ARG A 202 7.68 6.60 37.21
N ALA A 203 8.46 5.53 37.11
CA ALA A 203 8.48 4.67 35.92
C ALA A 203 7.10 4.02 35.66
N LEU A 204 6.33 3.69 36.72
CA LEU A 204 4.96 3.22 36.60
C LEU A 204 3.99 4.29 36.07
N ASP A 205 4.12 5.53 36.53
CA ASP A 205 3.32 6.65 36.02
C ASP A 205 3.64 6.89 34.53
N ASP A 206 4.93 6.90 34.19
CA ASP A 206 5.44 7.08 32.83
C ASP A 206 4.90 6.01 31.86
N MET A 207 4.68 4.76 32.31
CA MET A 207 4.07 3.70 31.50
C MET A 207 2.65 4.03 31.00
N THR A 208 2.00 5.06 31.56
CA THR A 208 0.64 5.49 31.18
C THR A 208 0.49 7.00 31.05
N PHE A 209 1.60 7.75 31.09
CA PHE A 209 1.53 9.19 31.06
C PHE A 209 1.23 9.68 29.64
N MET A 210 0.05 10.27 29.44
CA MET A 210 -0.43 10.76 28.13
C MET A 210 -0.63 9.68 27.05
N HIS A 211 -0.56 8.39 27.40
CA HIS A 211 -0.87 7.26 26.53
C HIS A 211 -1.40 6.06 27.33
N PRO A 212 -2.12 5.10 26.71
CA PRO A 212 -2.43 3.82 27.36
C PRO A 212 -1.16 2.97 27.54
N MET A 213 -1.19 2.02 28.48
CA MET A 213 -0.06 1.13 28.73
C MET A 213 0.28 0.28 27.50
N TYR A 214 1.56 0.27 27.11
CA TYR A 214 2.04 -0.52 25.99
C TYR A 214 2.21 -2.00 26.35
N ALA A 215 1.98 -2.86 25.36
CA ALA A 215 1.97 -4.31 25.52
C ALA A 215 3.33 -4.85 25.96
N ASP A 216 4.42 -4.35 25.37
CA ASP A 216 5.77 -4.82 25.67
C ASP A 216 6.29 -4.30 27.01
N ASP A 217 5.90 -3.10 27.46
CA ASP A 217 6.23 -2.62 28.80
C ASP A 217 5.51 -3.45 29.87
N ALA A 218 4.21 -3.71 29.67
CA ALA A 218 3.44 -4.61 30.51
C ALA A 218 4.07 -6.02 30.54
N ARG A 219 4.49 -6.55 29.38
CA ARG A 219 5.14 -7.87 29.28
C ARG A 219 6.41 -7.94 30.12
N ILE A 220 7.33 -6.98 29.96
CA ILE A 220 8.61 -6.97 30.68
C ILE A 220 8.38 -6.89 32.19
N PHE A 221 7.46 -6.02 32.62
CA PHE A 221 7.10 -5.88 34.03
C PHE A 221 6.49 -7.17 34.60
N LEU A 222 5.53 -7.78 33.90
CA LEU A 222 4.87 -9.01 34.33
C LEU A 222 5.82 -10.21 34.37
N GLN A 223 6.71 -10.33 33.39
CA GLN A 223 7.70 -11.41 33.30
C GLN A 223 8.65 -11.41 34.52
N ASN A 224 8.96 -10.23 35.05
CA ASN A 224 9.88 -10.05 36.18
C ASN A 224 9.17 -9.89 37.53
N GLY A 225 7.83 -9.86 37.55
CA GLY A 225 7.06 -9.60 38.77
C GLY A 225 7.28 -8.18 39.33
N GLY A 226 7.57 -7.22 38.45
CA GLY A 226 7.96 -5.85 38.77
C GLY A 226 9.06 -5.35 37.83
N PHE A 227 9.70 -4.22 38.17
CA PHE A 227 10.86 -3.74 37.43
C PHE A 227 12.05 -4.66 37.68
N PRO A 228 12.82 -5.01 36.63
CA PRO A 228 13.98 -5.88 36.77
C PRO A 228 15.04 -5.24 37.67
N THR A 229 15.47 -5.94 38.72
CA THR A 229 16.55 -5.48 39.62
C THR A 229 17.91 -6.09 39.29
N THR A 230 17.95 -7.01 38.32
CA THR A 230 19.13 -7.73 37.86
C THR A 230 18.93 -8.11 36.40
N ALA A 231 20.04 -8.20 35.66
CA ALA A 231 20.05 -8.70 34.29
C ALA A 231 20.90 -9.97 34.16
N PRO A 232 20.59 -10.86 33.21
CA PRO A 232 21.46 -11.98 32.86
C PRO A 232 22.87 -11.53 32.44
N ALA A 233 23.89 -12.37 32.66
CA ALA A 233 25.23 -12.05 32.20
C ALA A 233 25.32 -12.11 30.66
N PRO A 234 26.11 -11.23 29.99
CA PRO A 234 26.14 -11.13 28.52
C PRO A 234 26.46 -12.42 27.75
N ASP A 235 27.15 -13.38 28.37
CA ASP A 235 27.54 -14.66 27.78
C ASP A 235 26.52 -15.79 28.04
N THR A 236 25.33 -15.46 28.56
CA THR A 236 24.27 -16.43 28.88
C THR A 236 23.21 -16.55 27.78
N MET A 237 22.47 -17.66 27.78
CA MET A 237 21.36 -17.86 26.85
C MET A 237 20.20 -16.91 27.17
N GLU A 238 19.99 -16.65 28.46
CA GLU A 238 18.98 -15.74 28.98
C GLU A 238 19.18 -14.32 28.42
N PHE A 239 20.41 -13.80 28.45
CA PHE A 239 20.75 -12.51 27.83
C PHE A 239 20.41 -12.48 26.33
N ARG A 240 20.72 -13.55 25.60
CA ARG A 240 20.42 -13.64 24.16
C ARG A 240 18.91 -13.69 23.87
N LEU A 241 18.12 -14.33 24.73
CA LEU A 241 16.66 -14.34 24.61
C LEU A 241 16.08 -12.95 24.85
N ASP A 242 16.58 -12.22 25.85
CA ASP A 242 16.13 -10.85 26.13
C ASP A 242 16.50 -9.89 24.98
N VAL A 243 17.69 -10.02 24.40
CA VAL A 243 18.09 -9.28 23.18
C VAL A 243 17.14 -9.54 22.01
N GLU A 244 16.78 -10.80 21.73
CA GLU A 244 15.83 -11.11 20.66
C GLU A 244 14.40 -10.62 20.97
N ALA A 245 13.98 -10.65 22.25
CA ALA A 245 12.70 -10.11 22.68
C ALA A 245 12.63 -8.58 22.48
N LEU A 246 13.72 -7.86 22.76
CA LEU A 246 13.84 -6.42 22.47
C LEU A 246 13.78 -6.14 20.96
N LYS A 247 14.45 -6.94 20.12
CA LYS A 247 14.33 -6.79 18.67
C LYS A 247 12.91 -7.08 18.15
N ALA A 248 12.18 -8.01 18.77
CA ALA A 248 10.78 -8.25 18.47
C ALA A 248 9.90 -7.05 18.85
N ARG A 249 10.15 -6.41 20.00
CA ARG A 249 9.55 -5.14 20.43
C ARG A 249 9.79 -4.03 19.38
N PHE A 250 11.01 -3.88 18.88
CA PHE A 250 11.32 -2.87 17.86
C PHE A 250 10.56 -3.14 16.55
N ALA A 251 10.50 -4.40 16.13
CA ALA A 251 9.77 -4.81 14.93
C ALA A 251 8.24 -4.62 15.05
N SER A 252 7.70 -4.60 16.28
CA SER A 252 6.28 -4.37 16.55
C SER A 252 5.89 -2.89 16.63
N CYS A 253 6.82 -1.97 16.30
CA CYS A 253 6.66 -0.53 16.48
C CYS A 253 6.62 -0.05 17.94
N SER A 254 6.98 -0.88 18.93
CA SER A 254 7.31 -0.39 20.26
C SER A 254 8.75 0.12 20.27
N THR A 255 8.89 1.41 19.95
CA THR A 255 10.19 2.00 19.56
C THR A 255 10.98 2.60 20.72
N GLU A 256 10.28 2.93 21.81
CA GLU A 256 10.83 3.47 23.05
C GLU A 256 11.66 2.43 23.81
N ASN A 257 12.62 2.90 24.60
CA ASN A 257 13.33 2.06 25.55
C ASN A 257 12.35 1.60 26.65
N PRO A 258 12.39 0.33 27.07
CA PRO A 258 11.55 -0.14 28.17
C PRO A 258 11.85 0.65 29.45
N PRO A 259 10.83 0.90 30.29
CA PRO A 259 11.06 1.49 31.61
C PRO A 259 11.99 0.61 32.45
N ASP A 260 13.12 1.20 32.85
CA ASP A 260 14.17 0.52 33.62
C ASP A 260 14.73 1.46 34.71
N PRO A 261 13.99 1.67 35.81
CA PRO A 261 14.42 2.56 36.90
C PRO A 261 15.69 2.08 37.62
N HIS A 262 16.13 0.84 37.38
CA HIS A 262 17.30 0.25 38.01
C HIS A 262 18.51 0.18 37.05
N HIS A 263 18.36 0.58 35.79
CA HIS A 263 19.42 0.60 34.77
C HIS A 263 20.13 -0.75 34.60
N VAL A 264 19.37 -1.85 34.72
CA VAL A 264 19.95 -3.20 34.58
C VAL A 264 19.85 -3.75 33.17
N LEU A 265 18.98 -3.20 32.31
CA LEU A 265 18.73 -3.66 30.93
C LEU A 265 19.61 -2.98 29.87
N ASP A 266 20.50 -2.06 30.28
CA ASP A 266 21.32 -1.25 29.35
C ASP A 266 22.15 -2.13 28.41
N ALA A 267 22.75 -3.21 28.91
CA ALA A 267 23.59 -4.09 28.10
C ALA A 267 22.79 -4.83 27.01
N GLU A 268 21.62 -5.35 27.36
CA GLU A 268 20.67 -5.97 26.43
C GLU A 268 20.19 -4.95 25.40
N LEU A 269 19.84 -3.73 25.82
CA LEU A 269 19.35 -2.67 24.95
C LEU A 269 20.39 -2.18 23.95
N VAL A 270 21.63 -1.98 24.38
CA VAL A 270 22.75 -1.60 23.50
C VAL A 270 23.00 -2.70 22.46
N THR A 271 23.02 -3.97 22.91
CA THR A 271 23.23 -5.12 22.02
C THR A 271 22.08 -5.25 21.02
N ALA A 272 20.84 -5.21 21.48
CA ALA A 272 19.65 -5.31 20.64
C ALA A 272 19.57 -4.16 19.62
N SER A 273 19.85 -2.93 20.06
CA SER A 273 19.81 -1.75 19.18
C SER A 273 20.88 -1.84 18.09
N THR A 274 22.09 -2.28 18.44
CA THR A 274 23.20 -2.46 17.48
C THR A 274 22.89 -3.56 16.48
N GLU A 275 22.44 -4.73 16.94
CA GLU A 275 22.06 -5.84 16.07
C GLU A 275 20.88 -5.50 15.17
N TRP A 276 19.87 -4.79 15.68
CA TRP A 276 18.71 -4.33 14.91
C TRP A 276 19.11 -3.42 13.74
N GLN A 277 20.00 -2.45 13.99
CA GLN A 277 20.48 -1.59 12.91
C GLN A 277 21.33 -2.36 11.90
N ALA A 278 22.15 -3.31 12.35
CA ALA A 278 22.92 -4.18 11.45
C ALA A 278 22.00 -5.02 10.54
N GLU A 279 20.90 -5.56 11.08
CA GLU A 279 19.89 -6.31 10.34
C GLU A 279 19.20 -5.47 9.25
N ILE A 280 18.75 -4.26 9.59
CA ILE A 280 18.10 -3.34 8.67
C ILE A 280 19.06 -2.86 7.58
N ASN A 281 20.29 -2.52 7.97
CA ASN A 281 21.30 -2.00 7.04
C ASN A 281 21.80 -3.09 6.09
N GLY A 282 21.96 -4.32 6.57
CA GLY A 282 22.35 -5.47 5.75
C GLY A 282 21.37 -5.76 4.60
N GLN A 283 20.08 -5.45 4.78
CA GLN A 283 19.02 -5.69 3.79
C GLN A 283 18.54 -4.43 3.07
N LYS A 284 19.22 -3.29 3.25
CA LYS A 284 18.84 -1.97 2.71
C LYS A 284 18.64 -1.97 1.19
N THR A 285 19.59 -2.52 0.45
CA THR A 285 19.55 -2.56 -1.03
C THR A 285 18.37 -3.39 -1.55
N GLN A 286 18.11 -4.52 -0.91
CA GLN A 286 17.01 -5.41 -1.29
C GLN A 286 15.67 -4.77 -0.95
N ARG A 287 15.55 -4.14 0.22
CA ARG A 287 14.37 -3.37 0.61
C ARG A 287 14.06 -2.27 -0.40
N ASP A 288 15.03 -1.44 -0.80
CA ASP A 288 14.78 -0.41 -1.81
C ASP A 288 14.35 -1.00 -3.16
N THR A 289 14.98 -2.08 -3.58
CA THR A 289 14.63 -2.77 -4.83
C THR A 289 13.17 -3.24 -4.82
N ILE A 290 12.71 -3.80 -3.70
CA ILE A 290 11.34 -4.27 -3.53
C ILE A 290 10.36 -3.09 -3.50
N LEU A 291 10.63 -2.05 -2.71
CA LEU A 291 9.75 -0.87 -2.61
C LEU A 291 9.67 -0.11 -3.94
N GLY A 292 10.76 -0.08 -4.71
CA GLY A 292 10.77 0.46 -6.06
C GLY A 292 9.95 -0.35 -7.05
N ALA A 293 10.06 -1.68 -6.98
CA ALA A 293 9.26 -2.59 -7.81
C ALA A 293 7.77 -2.48 -7.48
N GLU A 294 7.41 -2.37 -6.20
CA GLU A 294 6.04 -2.16 -5.76
C GLU A 294 5.45 -0.86 -6.32
N ALA A 295 6.19 0.26 -6.20
CA ALA A 295 5.75 1.54 -6.73
C ALA A 295 5.52 1.49 -8.26
N ALA A 296 6.42 0.84 -9.00
CA ALA A 296 6.29 0.67 -10.45
C ALA A 296 5.09 -0.23 -10.83
N ALA A 297 4.95 -1.39 -10.19
CA ALA A 297 3.84 -2.31 -10.47
C ALA A 297 2.46 -1.69 -10.14
N ASN A 298 2.38 -0.86 -9.09
CA ASN A 298 1.16 -0.12 -8.77
C ASN A 298 0.85 0.95 -9.83
N ALA A 299 1.87 1.65 -10.34
CA ALA A 299 1.69 2.61 -11.44
C ALA A 299 1.22 1.90 -12.72
N ASP A 300 1.79 0.75 -13.06
CA ASP A 300 1.35 -0.06 -14.21
C ASP A 300 -0.10 -0.55 -14.05
N LEU A 301 -0.50 -0.96 -12.85
CA LEU A 301 -1.88 -1.35 -12.58
C LEU A 301 -2.85 -0.18 -12.82
N GLN A 302 -2.51 1.03 -12.40
CA GLN A 302 -3.32 2.23 -12.66
C GLN A 302 -3.42 2.50 -14.17
N VAL A 303 -2.30 2.45 -14.90
CA VAL A 303 -2.27 2.63 -16.36
C VAL A 303 -3.14 1.59 -17.06
N ALA A 304 -3.00 0.31 -16.71
CA ALA A 304 -3.80 -0.75 -17.29
C ALA A 304 -5.30 -0.55 -17.01
N THR A 305 -5.66 -0.13 -15.79
CA THR A 305 -7.07 0.06 -15.39
C THR A 305 -7.69 1.27 -16.09
N GLN A 306 -6.93 2.35 -16.27
CA GLN A 306 -7.39 3.47 -17.08
C GLN A 306 -7.61 3.05 -18.55
N ALA A 307 -6.68 2.31 -19.14
CA ALA A 307 -6.81 1.80 -20.51
C ALA A 307 -8.05 0.90 -20.68
N LEU A 308 -8.38 0.08 -19.67
CA LEU A 308 -9.64 -0.67 -19.66
C LEU A 308 -10.85 0.27 -19.70
N GLY A 309 -10.89 1.29 -18.84
CA GLY A 309 -11.99 2.26 -18.81
C GLY A 309 -12.14 3.01 -20.14
N GLU A 310 -11.04 3.43 -20.75
CA GLU A 310 -11.04 4.04 -22.09
C GLU A 310 -11.56 3.07 -23.16
N SER A 311 -11.10 1.81 -23.16
CA SER A 311 -11.57 0.81 -24.11
C SER A 311 -13.07 0.52 -23.96
N LEU A 312 -13.60 0.53 -22.74
CA LEU A 312 -15.03 0.40 -22.48
C LEU A 312 -15.81 1.63 -22.99
N GLY A 313 -15.26 2.84 -22.82
CA GLY A 313 -15.82 4.06 -23.41
C GLY A 313 -15.92 3.97 -24.93
N GLN A 314 -14.87 3.47 -25.60
CA GLN A 314 -14.91 3.22 -27.04
C GLN A 314 -15.94 2.15 -27.43
N SER A 315 -16.13 1.12 -26.61
CA SER A 315 -17.16 0.11 -26.83
C SER A 315 -18.58 0.70 -26.77
N ILE A 316 -18.84 1.63 -25.86
CA ILE A 316 -20.13 2.34 -25.77
C ILE A 316 -20.38 3.14 -27.06
N ILE A 317 -19.36 3.88 -27.53
CA ILE A 317 -19.45 4.66 -28.78
C ILE A 317 -19.79 3.74 -29.95
N ALA A 318 -19.00 2.68 -30.15
CA ALA A 318 -19.20 1.75 -31.27
C ALA A 318 -20.58 1.08 -31.22
N SER A 319 -21.05 0.67 -30.04
CA SER A 319 -22.37 0.04 -29.88
C SER A 319 -23.50 1.00 -30.25
N ARG A 320 -23.50 2.23 -29.69
CA ARG A 320 -24.56 3.21 -29.96
C ARG A 320 -24.58 3.63 -31.43
N LEU A 321 -23.41 3.84 -32.02
CA LEU A 321 -23.31 4.18 -33.44
C LEU A 321 -23.72 3.03 -34.37
N ALA A 322 -23.46 1.77 -33.98
CA ALA A 322 -23.94 0.60 -34.72
C ALA A 322 -25.46 0.47 -34.66
N ASP A 323 -26.07 0.68 -33.49
CA ASP A 323 -27.54 0.73 -33.32
C ASP A 323 -28.15 1.84 -34.18
N TRP A 324 -27.52 3.01 -34.18
CA TRP A 324 -27.92 4.14 -35.01
C TRP A 324 -27.93 3.77 -36.49
N GLN A 325 -26.84 3.15 -36.97
CA GLN A 325 -26.73 2.74 -38.35
C GLN A 325 -27.77 1.67 -38.71
N ALA A 326 -27.98 0.69 -37.84
CA ALA A 326 -28.95 -0.38 -38.04
C ALA A 326 -30.40 0.14 -38.08
N TYR A 327 -30.72 1.18 -37.32
CA TYR A 327 -32.04 1.81 -37.37
C TYR A 327 -32.27 2.52 -38.71
N TRP A 328 -31.38 3.45 -39.08
CA TRP A 328 -31.59 4.31 -40.24
C TRP A 328 -31.46 3.57 -41.59
N LEU A 329 -30.68 2.48 -41.65
CA LEU A 329 -30.61 1.62 -42.83
C LEU A 329 -31.90 0.83 -43.10
N LYS A 330 -32.78 0.65 -42.11
CA LYS A 330 -34.09 0.02 -42.29
C LYS A 330 -35.17 1.00 -42.75
N GLN A 331 -34.87 2.31 -42.70
CA GLN A 331 -35.80 3.37 -43.08
C GLN A 331 -35.56 3.82 -44.52
N THR A 332 -36.54 4.51 -45.09
CA THR A 332 -36.42 5.21 -46.37
C THR A 332 -36.53 6.73 -46.13
N PRO A 333 -35.93 7.58 -46.98
CA PRO A 333 -36.14 9.02 -46.90
C PRO A 333 -37.63 9.39 -46.93
N GLN A 334 -38.44 8.64 -47.67
CA GLN A 334 -39.88 8.83 -47.76
C GLN A 334 -40.62 8.48 -46.46
N SER A 335 -40.17 7.49 -45.69
CA SER A 335 -40.80 7.06 -44.42
C SER A 335 -40.34 7.87 -43.22
N ALA A 336 -39.11 8.39 -43.24
CA ALA A 336 -38.52 9.17 -42.16
C ALA A 336 -38.63 10.69 -42.35
N GLY A 337 -38.95 11.17 -43.55
CA GLY A 337 -39.13 12.59 -43.81
C GLY A 337 -37.86 13.41 -43.56
N LEU A 338 -38.02 14.58 -42.94
CA LEU A 338 -36.92 15.52 -42.65
C LEU A 338 -35.92 15.00 -41.60
N ASP A 339 -36.29 13.97 -40.85
CA ASP A 339 -35.45 13.39 -39.81
C ASP A 339 -34.46 12.36 -40.38
N TYR A 340 -34.58 11.99 -41.67
CA TYR A 340 -33.65 11.06 -42.31
C TYR A 340 -32.25 11.70 -42.42
N PRO A 341 -31.19 11.06 -41.89
CA PRO A 341 -29.85 11.64 -41.91
C PRO A 341 -29.28 11.80 -43.32
N ASP A 342 -28.56 12.90 -43.55
CA ASP A 342 -27.81 13.12 -44.78
C ASP A 342 -26.69 12.07 -44.96
N ALA A 343 -26.28 11.84 -46.21
CA ALA A 343 -25.19 10.93 -46.55
C ALA A 343 -23.86 11.26 -45.82
N SER A 344 -23.62 12.55 -45.53
CA SER A 344 -22.46 13.00 -44.75
C SER A 344 -22.50 12.50 -43.30
N VAL A 345 -23.68 12.38 -42.70
CA VAL A 345 -23.86 11.86 -41.34
C VAL A 345 -23.57 10.36 -41.31
N PHE A 346 -24.06 9.59 -42.28
CA PHE A 346 -23.70 8.17 -42.42
C PHE A 346 -22.18 7.97 -42.58
N ALA A 347 -21.54 8.80 -43.40
CA ALA A 347 -20.09 8.75 -43.58
C ALA A 347 -19.33 9.05 -42.27
N LYS A 348 -19.78 10.06 -41.52
CA LYS A 348 -19.22 10.39 -40.19
C LYS A 348 -19.38 9.23 -39.22
N VAL A 349 -20.59 8.69 -39.07
CA VAL A 349 -20.88 7.57 -38.15
C VAL A 349 -20.01 6.35 -38.46
N LYS A 350 -19.88 6.00 -39.74
CA LYS A 350 -18.99 4.90 -40.17
C LYS A 350 -17.53 5.17 -39.80
N ALA A 351 -17.05 6.41 -39.99
CA ALA A 351 -15.70 6.79 -39.62
C ALA A 351 -15.47 6.73 -38.10
N ASP A 352 -16.45 7.19 -37.31
CA ASP A 352 -16.37 7.18 -35.84
C ASP A 352 -16.41 5.77 -35.26
N ILE A 353 -17.17 4.83 -35.85
CA ILE A 353 -17.11 3.40 -35.49
C ILE A 353 -15.70 2.85 -35.71
N VAL A 354 -15.11 3.09 -36.89
CA VAL A 354 -13.75 2.61 -37.20
C VAL A 354 -12.71 3.25 -36.26
N LYS A 355 -12.88 4.53 -35.94
CA LYS A 355 -12.04 5.24 -34.98
C LYS A 355 -12.14 4.61 -33.59
N ALA A 356 -13.35 4.33 -33.10
CA ALA A 356 -13.56 3.70 -31.81
C ALA A 356 -12.88 2.31 -31.73
N GLN A 357 -12.96 1.52 -32.80
CA GLN A 357 -12.26 0.24 -32.90
C GLN A 357 -10.75 0.38 -32.82
N ALA A 358 -10.18 1.36 -33.55
CA ALA A 358 -8.75 1.61 -33.55
C ALA A 358 -8.28 2.09 -32.16
N MET A 359 -9.05 2.96 -31.51
CA MET A 359 -8.76 3.44 -30.15
C MET A 359 -8.83 2.31 -29.12
N ALA A 360 -9.87 1.48 -29.14
CA ALA A 360 -9.97 0.32 -28.24
C ALA A 360 -8.82 -0.68 -28.41
N LEU A 361 -8.36 -0.90 -29.66
CA LEU A 361 -7.17 -1.70 -29.93
C LEU A 361 -5.88 -1.01 -29.41
N GLY A 362 -5.78 0.31 -29.53
CA GLY A 362 -4.69 1.10 -28.94
C GLY A 362 -4.60 0.90 -27.43
N GLU A 363 -5.73 0.98 -26.73
CA GLU A 363 -5.79 0.78 -25.27
C GLU A 363 -5.39 -0.64 -24.85
N LEU A 364 -5.72 -1.65 -25.65
CA LEU A 364 -5.23 -3.02 -25.42
C LEU A 364 -3.70 -3.09 -25.43
N PHE A 365 -3.02 -2.37 -26.34
CA PHE A 365 -1.56 -2.32 -26.35
C PHE A 365 -1.01 -1.63 -25.09
N VAL A 366 -1.64 -0.54 -24.64
CA VAL A 366 -1.28 0.17 -23.40
C VAL A 366 -1.40 -0.76 -22.20
N ALA A 367 -2.56 -1.40 -22.02
CA ALA A 367 -2.81 -2.32 -20.90
C ALA A 367 -1.87 -3.53 -20.94
N SER A 368 -1.62 -4.10 -22.12
CA SER A 368 -0.72 -5.26 -22.28
C SER A 368 0.73 -4.92 -21.93
N ARG A 369 1.20 -3.73 -22.30
CA ARG A 369 2.56 -3.27 -21.97
C ARG A 369 2.72 -3.03 -20.47
N ALA A 370 1.75 -2.35 -19.85
CA ALA A 370 1.74 -2.16 -18.40
C ALA A 370 1.71 -3.50 -17.64
N ALA A 371 0.88 -4.45 -18.09
CA ALA A 371 0.87 -5.80 -17.51
C ALA A 371 2.20 -6.55 -17.67
N GLN A 372 2.93 -6.33 -18.77
CA GLN A 372 4.25 -6.93 -18.98
C GLN A 372 5.28 -6.33 -18.02
N ASP A 373 5.32 -5.01 -17.87
CA ASP A 373 6.24 -4.34 -16.94
C ASP A 373 5.95 -4.75 -15.50
N ALA A 374 4.69 -4.74 -15.08
CA ALA A 374 4.28 -5.16 -13.73
C ALA A 374 4.76 -6.59 -13.40
N ARG A 375 4.71 -7.53 -14.36
CA ARG A 375 5.27 -8.89 -14.17
C ARG A 375 6.80 -8.87 -14.01
N ALA A 376 7.50 -8.02 -14.74
CA ALA A 376 8.94 -7.83 -14.59
C ALA A 376 9.27 -7.26 -13.20
N GLN A 377 8.48 -6.29 -12.70
CA GLN A 377 8.63 -5.76 -11.34
C GLN A 377 8.37 -6.84 -10.29
N ALA A 378 7.35 -7.68 -10.45
CA ALA A 378 7.10 -8.80 -9.55
C ALA A 378 8.27 -9.80 -9.50
N ALA A 379 8.88 -10.12 -10.64
CA ALA A 379 10.08 -10.97 -10.70
C ALA A 379 11.29 -10.30 -10.03
N LYS A 380 11.45 -8.98 -10.22
CA LYS A 380 12.50 -8.18 -9.58
C LYS A 380 12.35 -8.16 -8.05
N ALA A 381 11.13 -7.94 -7.55
CA ALA A 381 10.82 -7.98 -6.13
C ALA A 381 11.07 -9.38 -5.53
N ASP A 382 10.69 -10.45 -6.22
CA ASP A 382 10.94 -11.82 -5.77
C ASP A 382 12.44 -12.13 -5.67
N THR A 383 13.21 -11.75 -6.68
CA THR A 383 14.67 -11.91 -6.68
C THR A 383 15.33 -11.15 -5.51
N ALA A 384 14.92 -9.90 -5.28
CA ALA A 384 15.42 -9.09 -4.19
C ALA A 384 15.04 -9.67 -2.81
N GLN A 385 13.82 -10.20 -2.68
CA GLN A 385 13.37 -10.87 -1.45
C GLN A 385 14.20 -12.13 -1.16
N GLN A 386 14.47 -12.96 -2.17
CA GLN A 386 15.33 -14.13 -2.01
C GLN A 386 16.76 -13.74 -1.62
N ALA A 387 17.32 -12.69 -2.22
CA ALA A 387 18.64 -12.18 -1.85
C ALA A 387 18.66 -11.67 -0.40
N ALA A 388 17.61 -11.00 0.06
CA ALA A 388 17.50 -10.55 1.45
C ALA A 388 17.45 -11.74 2.43
N TYR A 389 16.74 -12.81 2.06
CA TYR A 389 16.70 -14.03 2.85
C TYR A 389 18.06 -14.71 2.94
N ALA A 390 18.83 -14.75 1.84
CA ALA A 390 20.19 -15.28 1.88
C ALA A 390 21.11 -14.45 2.79
N ILE A 391 20.95 -13.12 2.81
CA ILE A 391 21.70 -12.24 3.73
C ILE A 391 21.34 -12.55 5.18
N ALA A 392 20.04 -12.66 5.49
CA ALA A 392 19.58 -12.99 6.83
C ALA A 392 20.08 -14.38 7.28
N ASP A 393 19.99 -15.40 6.40
CA ASP A 393 20.46 -16.75 6.69
C ASP A 393 21.96 -16.78 6.99
N ASN A 394 22.78 -16.09 6.19
CA ASN A 394 24.22 -16.02 6.40
C ASN A 394 24.60 -15.32 7.72
N ALA A 395 23.76 -14.39 8.18
CA ALA A 395 23.94 -13.68 9.44
C ALA A 395 23.27 -14.38 10.64
N GLY A 396 22.60 -15.52 10.44
CA GLY A 396 21.84 -16.20 11.50
C GLY A 396 20.60 -15.44 11.98
N GLN A 397 20.06 -14.54 11.15
CA GLN A 397 18.96 -13.65 11.48
C GLN A 397 17.63 -14.20 10.91
N PRO A 398 16.48 -13.92 11.55
CA PRO A 398 15.17 -14.26 11.00
C PRO A 398 14.92 -13.59 9.64
N ARG A 399 14.55 -14.41 8.65
CA ARG A 399 14.25 -13.97 7.29
C ARG A 399 13.19 -12.86 7.29
N GLY A 400 13.54 -11.74 6.67
CA GLY A 400 12.64 -10.64 6.39
C GLY A 400 12.41 -9.64 7.53
N ARG A 401 12.99 -9.86 8.72
CA ARG A 401 12.92 -8.86 9.80
C ARG A 401 13.58 -7.53 9.39
N GLY A 402 14.78 -7.58 8.82
CA GLY A 402 15.47 -6.39 8.26
C GLY A 402 14.84 -5.81 6.98
N LEU A 403 13.85 -6.49 6.37
CA LEU A 403 13.09 -5.93 5.24
C LEU A 403 12.00 -4.96 5.70
N LEU A 404 11.61 -4.95 6.98
CA LEU A 404 10.47 -4.17 7.48
C LEU A 404 9.21 -4.44 6.61
N TYR A 405 8.55 -3.40 6.09
CA TYR A 405 7.43 -3.52 5.16
C TYR A 405 7.77 -4.28 3.85
N GLY A 406 9.05 -4.44 3.50
CA GLY A 406 9.48 -5.05 2.24
C GLY A 406 8.88 -6.44 1.96
N GLN A 407 8.62 -7.27 2.98
CA GLN A 407 7.95 -8.56 2.76
C GLN A 407 6.52 -8.40 2.23
N GLN A 408 5.77 -7.46 2.79
CA GLN A 408 4.40 -7.15 2.37
C GLN A 408 4.42 -6.46 1.01
N ALA A 409 5.35 -5.53 0.77
CA ALA A 409 5.55 -4.89 -0.53
C ALA A 409 5.81 -5.90 -1.66
N ALA A 410 6.60 -6.94 -1.42
CA ALA A 410 6.82 -8.00 -2.42
C ALA A 410 5.53 -8.76 -2.76
N GLN A 411 4.67 -9.01 -1.76
CA GLN A 411 3.35 -9.63 -1.98
C GLN A 411 2.41 -8.70 -2.76
N VAL A 412 2.36 -7.42 -2.37
CA VAL A 412 1.59 -6.39 -3.08
C VAL A 412 2.04 -6.28 -4.53
N THR A 413 3.35 -6.25 -4.80
CA THR A 413 3.90 -6.20 -6.16
C THR A 413 3.40 -7.37 -7.02
N LYS A 414 3.41 -8.60 -6.47
CA LYS A 414 2.89 -9.80 -7.16
C LYS A 414 1.38 -9.70 -7.42
N ALA A 415 0.62 -9.21 -6.44
CA ALA A 415 -0.81 -9.00 -6.57
C ALA A 415 -1.13 -7.95 -7.66
N SER A 416 -0.41 -6.82 -7.67
CA SER A 416 -0.57 -5.76 -8.68
C SER A 416 -0.23 -6.26 -10.09
N ALA A 417 0.80 -7.09 -10.24
CA ALA A 417 1.13 -7.71 -11.53
C ALA A 417 0.05 -8.70 -12.03
N ALA A 418 -0.52 -9.49 -11.12
CA ALA A 418 -1.63 -10.39 -11.43
C ALA A 418 -2.88 -9.59 -11.82
N ALA A 419 -3.20 -8.54 -11.07
CA ALA A 419 -4.31 -7.63 -11.37
C ALA A 419 -4.13 -6.94 -12.73
N ALA A 420 -2.95 -6.39 -13.03
CA ALA A 420 -2.66 -5.76 -14.32
C ALA A 420 -2.82 -6.74 -15.48
N THR A 421 -2.43 -8.00 -15.28
CA THR A 421 -2.65 -9.09 -16.25
C THR A 421 -4.13 -9.34 -16.50
N ALA A 422 -4.95 -9.41 -15.44
CA ALA A 422 -6.39 -9.61 -15.56
C ALA A 422 -7.06 -8.42 -16.27
N VAL A 423 -6.65 -7.20 -15.93
CA VAL A 423 -7.13 -5.96 -16.57
C VAL A 423 -6.78 -5.91 -18.06
N ALA A 424 -5.57 -6.32 -18.45
CA ALA A 424 -5.22 -6.43 -19.87
C ALA A 424 -6.11 -7.42 -20.63
N LYS A 425 -6.52 -8.53 -20.00
CA LYS A 425 -7.48 -9.49 -20.59
C LYS A 425 -8.92 -8.98 -20.64
N ALA A 426 -9.34 -8.21 -19.64
CA ALA A 426 -10.61 -7.50 -19.70
C ALA A 426 -10.61 -6.47 -20.85
N THR A 427 -9.49 -5.76 -21.04
CA THR A 427 -9.30 -4.80 -22.13
C THR A 427 -9.33 -5.48 -23.49
N GLU A 428 -8.74 -6.67 -23.61
CA GLU A 428 -8.82 -7.50 -24.82
C GLU A 428 -10.28 -7.85 -25.16
N THR A 429 -11.05 -8.21 -24.14
CA THR A 429 -12.49 -8.52 -24.28
C THR A 429 -13.28 -7.29 -24.73
N ALA A 430 -13.05 -6.12 -24.12
CA ALA A 430 -13.69 -4.87 -24.51
C ALA A 430 -13.33 -4.46 -25.95
N SER A 431 -12.06 -4.59 -26.34
CA SER A 431 -11.60 -4.35 -27.71
C SER A 431 -12.25 -5.31 -28.71
N ASN A 432 -12.36 -6.60 -28.36
CA ASN A 432 -13.06 -7.60 -29.19
C ASN A 432 -14.54 -7.27 -29.36
N ALA A 433 -15.23 -6.88 -28.28
CA ALA A 433 -16.64 -6.47 -28.32
C ALA A 433 -16.82 -5.24 -29.22
N THR A 434 -15.96 -4.22 -29.07
CA THR A 434 -15.96 -3.01 -29.90
C THR A 434 -15.82 -3.34 -31.40
N ARG A 435 -14.97 -4.32 -31.73
CA ARG A 435 -14.82 -4.80 -33.12
C ARG A 435 -16.07 -5.53 -33.62
N ALA A 436 -16.68 -6.37 -32.78
CA ALA A 436 -17.85 -7.16 -33.13
C ALA A 436 -19.08 -6.29 -33.43
N SER A 437 -19.32 -5.22 -32.65
CA SER A 437 -20.46 -4.30 -32.84
C SER A 437 -20.55 -3.72 -34.26
N ALA A 438 -19.45 -3.65 -35.01
CA ALA A 438 -19.45 -3.17 -36.40
C ALA A 438 -19.48 -4.27 -37.47
N ALA A 439 -19.15 -5.52 -37.12
CA ALA A 439 -19.25 -6.63 -38.06
C ALA A 439 -20.70 -6.87 -38.47
N ASP A 440 -21.62 -6.72 -37.51
CA ASP A 440 -23.07 -6.75 -37.76
C ASP A 440 -23.52 -5.59 -38.68
N SER A 441 -22.83 -4.45 -38.66
CA SER A 441 -23.10 -3.35 -39.60
C SER A 441 -22.68 -3.69 -41.03
N LYS A 442 -21.61 -4.46 -41.25
CA LYS A 442 -21.23 -4.94 -42.61
C LYS A 442 -22.24 -5.95 -43.15
N THR A 443 -22.77 -6.85 -42.31
CA THR A 443 -23.79 -7.82 -42.71
C THR A 443 -25.14 -7.17 -43.02
N GLN A 444 -25.44 -6.01 -42.42
CA GLN A 444 -26.64 -5.21 -42.75
C GLN A 444 -26.45 -4.24 -43.93
N MET A 445 -25.24 -4.15 -44.50
CA MET A 445 -24.93 -3.30 -45.67
C MET A 445 -24.84 -4.09 -46.99
N ALA A 446 -25.01 -5.41 -46.96
CA ALA A 446 -25.13 -6.29 -48.11
C ALA A 446 -26.58 -6.78 -48.23
#